data_AF-A0A918PWN4-F1
#
_entry.id   AF-A0A918PWN4-F1
#
_cell.length_a   1.000
_cell.length_b   1.000
_cell.length_c   1.000
_cell.angle_alpha   90.00
_cell.angle_beta   90.00
_cell.angle_gamma   90.00
#
_symmetry.space_group_name_H-M   'P 1'
#
loop_
_entity.id
_entity.type
_entity.pdbx_description
1 polymer ?
#
loop_
_entity_poly.entity_id
_entity_poly.type
_entity_poly.pdbx_seq_one_letter_code
_entity_poly.pdbx_strand_id
1 'polypeptide(L)'
;MDATQALKILTNHAGNTFEAAEGARTRLTEACAIKGTDLTSLMEAVMVADSEVKPWADLLVRIERHGVREGLDRQRAKATEDLVSYGIALSASLVTNAARLHGHEGLRRFLSATSGMGIDDDQAPAEEPAPEPAPAPEPAPVEIPKATPAQKRTLAAIEGDNIRLQEFAIGKGVKVMSEKAERPRKDMVEWVIEQGWAKYTGGTSMSAGRTVGLTAVGTAILGG
;
A
#
# COMPACT_ATOMS: atom_id res chain seq x y z
N MET A 1 11.00 -15.47 -8.98
CA MET A 1 9.58 -15.67 -9.38
C MET A 1 8.96 -14.33 -9.72
N ASP A 2 8.14 -14.24 -10.77
CA ASP A 2 7.42 -13.00 -11.16
C ASP A 2 6.39 -12.56 -10.10
N ALA A 3 6.14 -11.26 -9.96
CA ALA A 3 5.24 -10.71 -8.95
C ALA A 3 3.78 -11.16 -9.12
N THR A 4 3.32 -11.41 -10.34
CA THR A 4 1.95 -11.91 -10.56
C THR A 4 1.79 -13.32 -10.00
N GLN A 5 2.77 -14.19 -10.23
CA GLN A 5 2.78 -15.54 -9.69
C GLN A 5 2.93 -15.51 -8.16
N ALA A 6 3.78 -14.62 -7.64
CA ALA A 6 3.93 -14.40 -6.21
C ALA A 6 2.61 -13.98 -5.56
N LEU A 7 1.92 -13.00 -6.13
CA LEU A 7 0.62 -12.54 -5.65
C LEU A 7 -0.39 -13.67 -5.59
N LYS A 8 -0.49 -14.48 -6.65
CA LYS A 8 -1.41 -15.62 -6.68
C LYS A 8 -1.13 -16.62 -5.56
N ILE A 9 0.14 -16.96 -5.34
CA ILE A 9 0.54 -17.90 -4.27
C ILE A 9 0.22 -17.31 -2.90
N LEU A 10 0.56 -16.04 -2.67
CA LEU A 10 0.32 -15.36 -1.39
C LEU A 10 -1.17 -15.24 -1.09
N THR A 11 -1.98 -14.85 -2.08
CA THR A 11 -3.44 -14.76 -1.94
C THR A 11 -4.07 -16.13 -1.71
N ASN A 12 -3.60 -17.18 -2.38
CA ASN A 12 -4.08 -18.55 -2.13
C ASN A 12 -3.76 -19.01 -0.70
N HIS A 13 -2.53 -18.75 -0.22
CA HIS A 13 -2.18 -19.06 1.17
C HIS A 13 -3.04 -18.27 2.16
N ALA A 14 -3.20 -16.96 1.93
CA ALA A 14 -4.07 -16.13 2.77
C ALA A 14 -5.51 -16.66 2.78
N GLY A 15 -6.08 -16.97 1.61
CA GLY A 15 -7.41 -17.56 1.47
C GLY A 15 -7.57 -18.84 2.28
N ASN A 16 -6.66 -19.79 2.14
CA ASN A 16 -6.69 -21.04 2.91
C ASN A 16 -6.64 -20.79 4.42
N THR A 17 -5.83 -19.82 4.88
CA THR A 17 -5.79 -19.49 6.32
C THR A 17 -7.06 -18.81 6.81
N PHE A 18 -7.68 -17.96 5.99
CA PHE A 18 -8.95 -17.31 6.32
C PHE A 18 -10.08 -18.32 6.41
N GLU A 19 -10.18 -19.23 5.44
CA GLU A 19 -11.14 -20.34 5.44
C GLU A 19 -10.96 -21.26 6.64
N ALA A 20 -9.71 -21.62 6.99
CA ALA A 20 -9.42 -22.46 8.14
C ALA A 20 -9.88 -21.80 9.46
N ALA A 21 -9.65 -20.49 9.61
CA ALA A 21 -10.08 -19.74 10.79
C ALA A 21 -11.60 -19.59 10.86
N GLU A 22 -12.26 -19.34 9.73
CA GLU A 22 -13.73 -19.33 9.66
C GLU A 22 -14.30 -20.69 10.03
N GLY A 23 -13.77 -21.78 9.47
CA GLY A 23 -14.18 -23.15 9.81
C GLY A 23 -13.93 -23.52 11.27
N ALA A 24 -12.88 -22.99 11.91
CA ALA A 24 -12.66 -23.17 13.35
C ALA A 24 -13.73 -22.42 14.18
N ARG A 25 -14.04 -21.17 13.84
CA ARG A 25 -15.06 -20.35 14.53
C ARG A 25 -16.46 -20.94 14.37
N THR A 26 -16.80 -21.44 13.18
CA THR A 26 -18.08 -22.10 12.92
C THR A 26 -18.24 -23.35 13.80
N ARG A 27 -17.22 -24.23 13.84
CA ARG A 27 -17.24 -25.43 14.71
C ARG A 27 -17.39 -25.09 16.19
N LEU A 28 -16.69 -24.06 16.67
CA LEU A 28 -16.85 -23.60 18.05
C LEU A 28 -18.26 -23.08 18.31
N THR A 29 -18.83 -22.31 17.38
CA THR A 29 -20.19 -21.75 17.48
C THR A 29 -21.24 -22.86 17.53
N GLU A 30 -21.10 -23.87 16.67
CA GLU A 30 -21.97 -25.06 16.67
C GLU A 30 -21.88 -25.84 17.99
N ALA A 31 -20.67 -26.04 18.51
CA ALA A 31 -20.46 -26.74 19.78
C ALA A 31 -21.05 -25.98 20.99
N CYS A 32 -21.02 -24.65 20.97
CA CYS A 32 -21.65 -23.81 22.00
C CYS A 32 -23.17 -24.00 22.07
N ALA A 33 -23.83 -24.45 20.99
CA ALA A 33 -25.25 -24.74 20.98
C ALA A 33 -25.60 -26.10 21.64
N ILE A 34 -24.61 -26.98 21.84
CA ILE A 34 -24.80 -28.33 22.38
C ILE A 34 -24.40 -28.34 23.86
N LYS A 35 -25.36 -28.64 24.74
CA LYS A 35 -25.13 -28.69 26.19
C LYS A 35 -24.20 -29.85 26.57
N GLY A 36 -23.17 -29.54 27.36
CA GLY A 36 -22.24 -30.55 27.89
C GLY A 36 -21.03 -30.85 27.00
N THR A 37 -20.87 -30.13 25.89
CA THR A 37 -19.70 -30.24 25.01
C THR A 37 -18.47 -29.64 25.68
N ASP A 38 -17.33 -30.34 25.62
CA ASP A 38 -16.03 -29.76 25.98
C ASP A 38 -15.58 -28.80 24.87
N LEU A 39 -15.44 -27.52 25.23
CA LEU A 39 -15.08 -26.45 24.30
C LEU A 39 -13.57 -26.21 24.26
N THR A 40 -12.79 -26.83 25.16
CA THR A 40 -11.37 -26.48 25.39
C THR A 40 -10.55 -26.60 24.11
N SER A 41 -10.61 -27.76 23.43
CA SER A 41 -9.87 -27.99 22.19
C SER A 41 -10.37 -27.13 21.03
N LEU A 42 -11.65 -26.77 21.02
CA LEU A 42 -12.23 -25.91 19.97
C LEU A 42 -11.81 -24.46 20.15
N MET A 43 -11.76 -23.98 21.40
CA MET A 43 -11.23 -22.66 21.72
C MET A 43 -9.74 -22.56 21.35
N GLU A 44 -8.94 -23.56 21.69
CA GLU A 44 -7.53 -23.63 21.30
C GLU A 44 -7.38 -23.63 19.77
N ALA A 45 -8.18 -24.43 19.06
CA ALA A 45 -8.16 -24.47 17.60
C ALA A 45 -8.49 -23.11 16.96
N VAL A 46 -9.45 -22.36 17.52
CA VAL A 46 -9.77 -21.00 17.08
C VAL A 46 -8.60 -20.06 17.35
N MET A 47 -8.00 -20.11 18.54
CA MET A 47 -6.86 -19.25 18.87
C MET A 47 -5.66 -19.50 17.96
N VAL A 48 -5.39 -20.76 17.62
CA VAL A 48 -4.35 -21.13 16.65
C VAL A 48 -4.70 -20.59 15.26
N ALA A 49 -5.90 -20.85 14.76
CA ALA A 49 -6.27 -20.44 13.41
C ALA A 49 -6.30 -18.91 13.26
N ASP A 50 -6.88 -18.18 14.23
CA ASP A 50 -6.90 -16.72 14.22
C ASP A 50 -5.49 -16.10 14.31
N SER A 51 -4.56 -16.77 15.01
CA SER A 51 -3.18 -16.31 15.10
C SER A 51 -2.43 -16.37 13.76
N GLU A 52 -2.80 -17.32 12.90
CA GLU A 52 -2.23 -17.45 11.55
C GLU A 52 -2.79 -16.41 10.59
N VAL A 53 -4.06 -16.02 10.74
CA VAL A 53 -4.74 -15.06 9.84
C VAL A 53 -4.07 -13.69 9.86
N LYS A 54 -3.72 -13.19 11.05
CA LYS A 54 -3.25 -11.80 11.23
C LYS A 54 -2.07 -11.41 10.31
N PRO A 55 -0.96 -12.16 10.26
CA PRO A 55 0.16 -11.77 9.39
C PRO A 55 -0.19 -11.79 7.90
N TRP A 56 -1.13 -12.64 7.45
CA TRP A 56 -1.60 -12.66 6.06
C TRP A 56 -2.51 -11.47 5.75
N ALA A 57 -3.41 -11.10 6.65
CA ALA A 57 -4.24 -9.90 6.48
C ALA A 57 -3.38 -8.62 6.40
N ASP A 58 -2.41 -8.49 7.32
CA ASP A 58 -1.45 -7.38 7.32
C ASP A 58 -0.59 -7.36 6.03
N LEU A 59 -0.23 -8.54 5.51
CA LEU A 59 0.48 -8.66 4.23
C LEU A 59 -0.34 -8.11 3.07
N LEU A 60 -1.60 -8.53 2.92
CA LEU A 60 -2.45 -8.10 1.79
C LEU A 60 -2.61 -6.57 1.76
N VAL A 61 -2.83 -5.95 2.93
CA VAL A 61 -2.90 -4.49 3.07
C VAL A 61 -1.58 -3.82 2.65
N ARG A 62 -0.43 -4.44 2.94
CA ARG A 62 0.88 -3.90 2.52
C ARG A 62 1.13 -4.08 1.03
N ILE A 63 0.69 -5.21 0.46
CA ILE A 63 0.80 -5.47 -0.98
C ILE A 63 0.01 -4.42 -1.77
N GLU A 64 -1.20 -4.08 -1.33
CA GLU A 64 -2.01 -3.02 -1.96
C GLU A 64 -1.32 -1.64 -1.93
N ARG A 65 -0.54 -1.36 -0.88
CA ARG A 65 0.10 -0.05 -0.68
C ARG A 65 1.47 0.08 -1.32
N HIS A 66 2.22 -1.01 -1.40
CA HIS A 66 3.66 -0.99 -1.74
C HIS A 66 4.03 -1.94 -2.88
N GLY A 67 3.08 -2.72 -3.39
CA GLY A 67 3.35 -3.81 -4.32
C GLY A 67 3.78 -5.09 -3.63
N VAL A 68 3.81 -6.19 -4.39
CA VAL A 68 3.93 -7.56 -3.86
C VAL A 68 5.24 -7.77 -3.13
N ARG A 69 6.35 -7.36 -3.75
CA ARG A 69 7.70 -7.54 -3.19
C ARG A 69 7.93 -6.68 -1.96
N GLU A 70 7.78 -5.36 -2.09
CA GLU A 70 8.02 -4.45 -0.97
C GLU A 70 7.05 -4.71 0.19
N GLY A 71 5.79 -5.08 -0.12
CA GLY A 71 4.81 -5.49 0.87
C GLY A 71 5.25 -6.74 1.64
N LEU A 72 5.72 -7.77 0.94
CA LEU A 72 6.21 -9.02 1.53
C LEU A 72 7.47 -8.80 2.39
N ASP A 73 8.45 -8.07 1.89
CA ASP A 73 9.69 -7.80 2.60
C ASP A 73 9.44 -6.99 3.88
N ARG A 74 8.59 -5.96 3.81
CA ARG A 74 8.18 -5.19 4.99
C ARG A 74 7.42 -6.04 6.00
N GLN A 75 6.56 -6.94 5.54
CA GLN A 75 5.84 -7.81 6.46
C GLN A 75 6.75 -8.84 7.12
N ARG A 76 7.72 -9.42 6.40
CA ARG A 76 8.73 -10.31 6.98
C ARG A 76 9.61 -9.58 7.99
N ALA A 77 10.04 -8.36 7.68
CA ALA A 77 10.81 -7.53 8.59
C ALA A 77 10.03 -7.25 9.88
N LYS A 78 8.75 -6.82 9.75
CA LYS A 78 7.87 -6.62 10.91
C LYS A 78 7.64 -7.90 11.71
N ALA A 79 7.36 -9.02 11.06
CA ALA A 79 7.14 -10.29 11.75
C ALA A 79 8.39 -10.75 12.51
N THR A 80 9.58 -10.55 11.92
CA THR A 80 10.86 -10.84 12.58
C THR A 80 11.10 -9.91 13.78
N GLU A 81 10.83 -8.61 13.62
CA GLU A 81 10.91 -7.63 14.70
C GLU A 81 9.94 -7.98 15.83
N ASP A 82 8.68 -8.29 15.54
CA ASP A 82 7.68 -8.68 16.55
C ASP A 82 8.08 -9.97 17.29
N LEU A 83 8.80 -10.90 16.64
CA LEU A 83 9.35 -12.11 17.28
C LEU A 83 10.55 -11.80 18.18
N VAL A 84 11.44 -10.90 17.77
CA VAL A 84 12.72 -10.61 18.46
C VAL A 84 12.57 -9.55 19.56
N SER A 85 11.73 -8.54 19.34
CA SER A 85 11.46 -7.45 20.30
C SER A 85 10.72 -7.93 21.55
N TYR A 86 10.31 -9.19 21.58
CA TYR A 86 9.51 -9.73 22.64
C TYR A 86 10.32 -10.03 23.91
N GLY A 87 10.28 -9.10 24.86
CA GLY A 87 10.59 -9.38 26.26
C GLY A 87 9.44 -10.17 26.90
N ILE A 88 9.73 -11.24 27.64
CA ILE A 88 8.75 -12.11 28.30
C ILE A 88 8.05 -11.34 29.43
N ALA A 89 7.15 -10.41 29.09
CA ALA A 89 6.24 -9.78 30.03
C ALA A 89 4.92 -10.54 29.99
N LEU A 90 4.86 -11.66 30.71
CA LEU A 90 3.63 -12.44 30.86
C LEU A 90 2.61 -11.63 31.68
N SER A 91 1.40 -11.53 31.17
CA SER A 91 0.26 -10.95 31.91
C SER A 91 -0.19 -11.92 33.00
N ALA A 92 -0.92 -11.43 34.00
CA ALA A 92 -1.64 -12.30 34.95
C ALA A 92 -2.77 -13.12 34.27
N SER A 93 -3.20 -12.72 33.07
CA SER A 93 -4.24 -13.41 32.29
C SER A 93 -3.66 -14.57 31.48
N LEU A 94 -4.06 -15.80 31.82
CA LEU A 94 -3.70 -17.02 31.08
C LEU A 94 -4.18 -16.98 29.63
N VAL A 95 -5.38 -16.44 29.36
CA VAL A 95 -5.93 -16.32 28.00
C VAL A 95 -5.11 -15.36 27.16
N THR A 96 -4.70 -14.23 27.72
CA THR A 96 -3.85 -13.26 27.03
C THR A 96 -2.47 -13.84 26.73
N ASN A 97 -1.92 -14.62 27.67
CA ASN A 97 -0.64 -15.32 27.45
C ASN A 97 -0.76 -16.40 26.38
N ALA A 98 -1.82 -17.19 26.38
CA ALA A 98 -2.07 -18.20 25.35
C ALA A 98 -2.26 -17.56 23.96
N ALA A 99 -3.12 -16.54 23.84
CA ALA A 99 -3.34 -15.82 22.59
C ALA A 99 -2.05 -15.25 22.02
N ARG A 100 -1.18 -14.76 22.89
CA ARG A 100 0.13 -14.22 22.56
C ARG A 100 1.10 -15.31 22.10
N LEU A 101 1.16 -16.45 22.80
CA LEU A 101 1.96 -17.60 22.38
C LEU A 101 1.55 -18.11 21.00
N HIS A 102 0.25 -18.26 20.76
CA HIS A 102 -0.27 -18.61 19.44
C HIS A 102 0.06 -17.53 18.41
N GLY A 103 -0.03 -16.24 18.76
CA GLY A 103 0.43 -15.13 17.92
C GLY A 103 1.88 -15.29 17.44
N HIS A 104 2.79 -15.66 18.32
CA HIS A 104 4.19 -15.94 17.94
C HIS A 104 4.30 -17.13 16.99
N GLU A 105 3.54 -18.19 17.26
CA GLU A 105 3.53 -19.37 16.41
C GLU A 105 2.97 -19.05 15.01
N GLY A 106 1.91 -18.24 14.92
CA GLY A 106 1.39 -17.72 13.66
C GLY A 106 2.43 -16.91 12.86
N LEU A 107 3.20 -16.05 13.54
CA LEU A 107 4.31 -15.32 12.91
C LEU A 107 5.42 -16.26 12.40
N ARG A 108 5.79 -17.28 13.18
CA ARG A 108 6.79 -18.28 12.75
C ARG A 108 6.31 -19.07 11.54
N ARG A 109 5.05 -19.51 11.54
CA ARG A 109 4.44 -20.23 10.41
C ARG A 109 4.39 -19.35 9.17
N PHE A 110 4.02 -18.08 9.31
CA PHE A 110 4.07 -17.10 8.22
C PHE A 110 5.49 -16.93 7.65
N LEU A 111 6.49 -16.72 8.51
CA LEU A 111 7.88 -16.60 8.07
C LEU A 111 8.38 -17.88 7.41
N SER A 112 8.03 -19.05 7.96
CA SER A 112 8.37 -20.35 7.37
C SER A 112 7.75 -20.52 5.99
N ALA A 113 6.45 -20.24 5.85
CA ALA A 113 5.71 -20.34 4.59
C ALA A 113 6.27 -19.39 3.52
N THR A 114 6.81 -18.25 3.93
CA THR A 114 7.37 -17.27 3.01
C THR A 114 8.88 -17.37 2.84
N SER A 115 9.64 -18.08 3.67
CA SER A 115 11.13 -18.01 3.71
C SER A 115 11.86 -18.30 2.39
N GLY A 116 11.24 -19.03 1.46
CA GLY A 116 11.79 -19.35 0.14
C GLY A 116 11.21 -18.54 -1.03
N MET A 117 10.26 -17.62 -0.80
CA MET A 117 9.68 -16.82 -1.88
C MET A 117 10.61 -15.67 -2.26
N GLY A 118 11.50 -15.92 -3.22
CA GLY A 118 12.24 -14.89 -3.95
C GLY A 118 11.37 -14.34 -5.08
N ILE A 119 11.00 -13.07 -4.97
CA ILE A 119 10.29 -12.34 -6.02
C ILE A 119 11.36 -11.59 -6.80
N ASP A 120 11.51 -11.93 -8.07
CA ASP A 120 12.52 -11.30 -8.92
C ASP A 120 12.21 -9.80 -9.01
N ASP A 121 13.21 -8.97 -9.30
CA ASP A 121 12.91 -7.60 -9.69
C ASP A 121 12.05 -7.71 -10.95
N ASP A 122 10.77 -7.36 -10.84
CA ASP A 122 10.00 -7.03 -12.02
C ASP A 122 10.82 -5.99 -12.76
N GLN A 123 11.28 -6.34 -13.97
CA GLN A 123 11.33 -5.33 -15.01
C GLN A 123 9.97 -4.65 -14.94
N ALA A 124 9.96 -3.33 -14.68
CA ALA A 124 8.82 -2.50 -15.01
C ALA A 124 8.27 -3.03 -16.34
N PRO A 125 6.94 -3.27 -16.49
CA PRO A 125 6.38 -3.96 -17.64
C PRO A 125 7.13 -3.49 -18.87
N ALA A 126 7.85 -4.40 -19.55
CA ALA A 126 8.63 -4.03 -20.71
C ALA A 126 7.69 -3.21 -21.59
N GLU A 127 8.02 -1.93 -21.81
CA GLU A 127 7.34 -1.15 -22.82
C GLU A 127 7.41 -2.03 -24.07
N GLU A 128 6.26 -2.59 -24.49
CA GLU A 128 6.14 -3.11 -25.85
C GLU A 128 6.74 -2.03 -26.73
N PRO A 129 7.72 -2.34 -27.61
CA PRO A 129 8.27 -1.34 -28.50
C PRO A 129 7.08 -0.72 -29.23
N ALA A 130 6.81 0.55 -28.92
CA ALA A 130 5.70 1.27 -29.49
C ALA A 130 5.78 1.09 -31.02
N PRO A 131 4.70 0.64 -31.68
CA PRO A 131 4.69 0.60 -33.13
C PRO A 131 5.04 2.00 -33.64
N GLU A 132 5.89 2.05 -34.70
CA GLU A 132 6.31 3.29 -35.34
C GLU A 132 5.14 4.27 -35.44
N PRO A 133 5.33 5.55 -35.06
CA PRO A 133 4.24 6.52 -35.00
C PRO A 133 3.61 6.66 -36.38
N ALA A 134 2.38 6.14 -36.51
CA ALA A 134 1.48 6.56 -37.57
C ALA A 134 1.27 8.08 -37.45
N PRO A 135 1.16 8.81 -38.57
CA PRO A 135 1.03 10.27 -38.55
C PRO A 135 -0.15 10.68 -37.66
N ALA A 136 0.15 11.55 -36.70
CA ALA A 136 -0.77 11.99 -35.66
C ALA A 136 -2.07 12.56 -36.27
N PRO A 137 -3.25 12.10 -35.84
CA PRO A 137 -4.49 12.82 -36.12
C PRO A 137 -4.45 14.19 -35.42
N GLU A 138 -4.92 15.23 -36.11
CA GLU A 138 -4.94 16.61 -35.63
C GLU A 138 -5.56 16.72 -34.23
N PRO A 139 -4.98 17.54 -33.32
CA PRO A 139 -5.47 17.67 -31.96
C PRO A 139 -6.88 18.26 -31.95
N ALA A 140 -7.82 17.49 -31.40
CA ALA A 140 -9.17 17.97 -31.14
C ALA A 140 -9.12 19.18 -30.18
N PRO A 141 -9.98 20.19 -30.37
CA PRO A 141 -10.02 21.38 -29.54
C PRO A 141 -10.32 21.01 -28.08
N VAL A 142 -9.37 21.31 -27.20
CA VAL A 142 -9.50 21.13 -25.75
C VAL A 142 -10.35 22.28 -25.22
N GLU A 143 -11.50 21.97 -24.61
CA GLU A 143 -12.29 22.96 -23.88
C GLU A 143 -11.47 23.53 -22.73
N ILE A 144 -11.17 24.83 -22.77
CA ILE A 144 -10.36 25.51 -21.75
C ILE A 144 -11.29 25.94 -20.59
N PRO A 145 -11.18 25.33 -19.40
CA PRO A 145 -11.97 25.75 -18.25
C PRO A 145 -11.50 27.12 -17.74
N LYS A 146 -12.44 27.93 -17.25
CA LYS A 146 -12.16 29.28 -16.74
C LYS A 146 -11.40 29.22 -15.41
N ALA A 147 -10.09 29.42 -15.45
CA ALA A 147 -9.24 29.45 -14.27
C ALA A 147 -9.20 30.83 -13.58
N THR A 148 -9.16 30.84 -12.25
CA THR A 148 -8.98 32.05 -11.44
C THR A 148 -7.53 32.56 -11.49
N PRO A 149 -7.27 33.85 -11.19
CA PRO A 149 -5.90 34.39 -11.17
C PRO A 149 -4.96 33.72 -10.14
N ALA A 150 -5.51 33.07 -9.11
CA ALA A 150 -4.72 32.29 -8.16
C ALA A 150 -4.29 30.93 -8.75
N GLN A 151 -5.17 30.30 -9.55
CA GLN A 151 -4.87 29.05 -10.23
C GLN A 151 -3.84 29.25 -11.35
N LYS A 152 -3.98 30.31 -12.16
CA LYS A 152 -2.98 30.64 -13.20
C LYS A 152 -1.58 30.87 -12.59
N ARG A 153 -1.49 31.55 -11.45
CA ARG A 153 -0.22 31.71 -10.71
C ARG A 153 0.37 30.38 -10.23
N THR A 154 -0.48 29.45 -9.83
CA THR A 154 -0.04 28.11 -9.39
C THR A 154 0.46 27.28 -10.58
N LEU A 155 -0.22 27.34 -11.72
CA LEU A 155 0.22 26.67 -12.95
C LEU A 155 1.53 27.28 -13.47
N ALA A 156 1.69 28.60 -13.44
CA ALA A 156 2.93 29.27 -13.84
C ALA A 156 4.12 28.88 -12.95
N ALA A 157 3.88 28.71 -11.64
CA ALA A 157 4.89 28.20 -10.73
C ALA A 157 5.28 26.74 -11.04
N ILE A 158 4.33 25.90 -11.47
CA ILE A 158 4.59 24.51 -11.89
C ILE A 158 5.33 24.44 -13.24
N GLU A 159 5.06 25.38 -14.16
CA GLU A 159 5.78 25.47 -15.45
C GLU A 159 7.22 25.95 -15.28
N GLY A 160 7.42 26.98 -14.45
CA GLY A 160 8.69 27.67 -14.31
C GLY A 160 9.64 27.05 -13.29
N ASP A 161 9.12 26.35 -12.28
CA ASP A 161 9.89 25.80 -11.18
C ASP A 161 9.64 24.30 -11.07
N ASN A 162 10.70 23.52 -10.85
CA ASN A 162 10.58 22.10 -10.54
C ASN A 162 9.88 21.92 -9.17
N ILE A 163 8.55 22.04 -9.15
CA ILE A 163 7.73 21.89 -7.97
C ILE A 163 7.76 20.42 -7.55
N ARG A 164 8.17 20.17 -6.32
CA ARG A 164 8.21 18.85 -5.70
C ARG A 164 7.31 18.80 -4.48
N LEU A 165 6.45 17.79 -4.40
CA LEU A 165 5.68 17.48 -3.18
C LEU A 165 6.44 16.43 -2.38
N GLN A 166 6.88 16.78 -1.17
CA GLN A 166 7.67 15.91 -0.30
C GLN A 166 7.05 15.78 1.09
N GLU A 167 6.94 14.56 1.61
CA GLU A 167 6.52 14.31 2.99
C GLU A 167 7.68 14.64 3.95
N PHE A 168 7.45 15.56 4.89
CA PHE A 168 8.52 16.05 5.77
C PHE A 168 8.75 15.14 7.00
N ALA A 169 7.71 14.44 7.45
CA ALA A 169 7.79 13.40 8.46
C ALA A 169 6.56 12.50 8.34
N ILE A 170 6.73 11.20 8.59
CA ILE A 170 5.68 10.18 8.48
C ILE A 170 4.44 10.65 9.25
N GLY A 171 3.37 10.96 8.51
CA GLY A 171 2.07 11.38 9.06
C GLY A 171 1.98 12.84 9.54
N LYS A 172 3.00 13.70 9.32
CA LYS A 172 2.96 15.14 9.70
C LYS A 172 2.77 16.10 8.52
N GLY A 173 2.53 15.58 7.32
CA GLY A 173 2.07 16.36 6.17
C GLY A 173 3.09 16.48 5.03
N VAL A 174 2.55 16.84 3.86
CA VAL A 174 3.29 17.03 2.61
C VAL A 174 3.62 18.51 2.45
N LYS A 175 4.85 18.82 2.05
CA LYS A 175 5.35 20.18 1.83
C LYS A 175 5.66 20.38 0.35
N VAL A 176 5.31 21.56 -0.15
CA VAL A 176 5.74 22.02 -1.48
C VAL A 176 7.16 22.53 -1.38
N MET A 177 8.06 21.84 -2.09
CA MET A 177 9.43 22.24 -2.33
C MET A 177 9.49 22.86 -3.72
N SER A 178 10.06 24.07 -3.82
CA SER A 178 10.33 24.73 -5.09
C SER A 178 11.83 25.01 -5.15
N GLU A 179 12.41 24.89 -6.35
CA GLU A 179 13.79 25.28 -6.62
C GLU A 179 13.94 26.82 -6.67
N LYS A 180 12.86 27.56 -6.93
CA LYS A 180 12.84 29.03 -6.74
C LYS A 180 12.04 29.43 -5.50
N ALA A 181 12.13 30.71 -5.13
CA ALA A 181 11.57 31.23 -3.89
C ALA A 181 10.02 31.17 -3.84
N GLU A 182 9.35 31.08 -4.98
CA GLU A 182 7.90 30.99 -5.05
C GLU A 182 7.42 29.58 -4.74
N ARG A 183 6.68 29.45 -3.62
CA ARG A 183 6.11 28.19 -3.16
C ARG A 183 4.59 28.31 -3.21
N PRO A 184 3.92 27.72 -4.22
CA PRO A 184 2.46 27.69 -4.24
C PRO A 184 1.93 26.93 -3.01
N ARG A 185 0.70 27.27 -2.60
CA ARG A 185 0.05 26.57 -1.48
C ARG A 185 -0.19 25.11 -1.88
N LYS A 186 0.12 24.20 -0.95
CA LYS A 186 -0.05 22.75 -1.12
C LYS A 186 -1.44 22.39 -1.65
N ASP A 187 -2.49 22.88 -0.99
CA ASP A 187 -3.88 22.57 -1.34
C ASP A 187 -4.22 22.99 -2.78
N MET A 188 -3.60 24.07 -3.28
CA MET A 188 -3.81 24.53 -4.65
C MET A 188 -3.09 23.66 -5.67
N VAL A 189 -1.91 23.13 -5.32
CA VAL A 189 -1.17 22.17 -6.16
C VAL A 189 -1.92 20.84 -6.24
N GLU A 190 -2.43 20.34 -5.12
CA GLU A 190 -3.26 19.13 -5.09
C GLU A 190 -4.54 19.33 -5.90
N TRP A 191 -5.21 20.49 -5.73
CA TRP A 191 -6.42 20.80 -6.48
C TRP A 191 -6.20 20.86 -8.00
N VAL A 192 -5.13 21.50 -8.50
CA VAL A 192 -4.87 21.52 -9.96
C VAL A 192 -4.48 20.15 -10.52
N ILE A 193 -3.94 19.26 -9.68
CA ILE A 193 -3.70 17.85 -10.05
C ILE A 193 -5.02 17.09 -10.12
N GLU A 194 -5.92 17.28 -9.14
CA GLU A 194 -7.28 16.69 -9.15
C GLU A 194 -8.09 17.15 -10.36
N GLN A 195 -7.94 18.40 -10.78
CA GLN A 195 -8.59 18.92 -12.00
C GLN A 195 -7.92 18.46 -13.31
N GLY A 196 -6.82 17.71 -13.23
CA GLY A 196 -6.08 17.23 -14.41
C GLY A 196 -5.32 18.31 -15.16
N TRP A 197 -5.08 19.49 -14.56
CA TRP A 197 -4.31 20.59 -15.16
C TRP A 197 -2.80 20.41 -14.94
N ALA A 198 -2.44 19.65 -13.90
CA ALA A 198 -1.08 19.21 -13.64
C ALA A 198 -1.08 17.70 -13.33
N LYS A 199 0.07 17.06 -13.48
CA LYS A 199 0.28 15.65 -13.14
C LYS A 199 1.64 15.44 -12.50
N TYR A 200 1.78 14.34 -11.78
CA TYR A 200 3.10 13.89 -11.34
C TYR A 200 3.91 13.43 -12.56
N THR A 201 5.09 14.01 -12.75
CA THR A 201 5.97 13.74 -13.90
C THR A 201 7.18 12.89 -13.54
N GLY A 202 7.45 12.66 -12.25
CA GLY A 202 8.60 11.90 -11.77
C GLY A 202 8.63 11.71 -10.25
N GLY A 203 9.46 10.78 -9.79
CA GLY A 203 9.65 10.42 -8.39
C GLY A 203 8.83 9.20 -7.94
N THR A 204 9.52 8.18 -7.43
CA THR A 204 8.93 6.90 -6.99
C THR A 204 8.31 6.97 -5.60
N SER A 205 8.63 7.96 -4.76
CA SER A 205 8.06 8.12 -3.42
C SER A 205 7.84 9.57 -2.99
N MET A 206 6.81 9.80 -2.17
CA MET A 206 6.58 11.10 -1.50
C MET A 206 7.72 11.48 -0.54
N SER A 207 8.48 10.51 -0.03
CA SER A 207 9.64 10.76 0.82
C SER A 207 10.84 11.33 0.05
N ALA A 208 11.00 10.96 -1.23
CA ALA A 208 12.04 11.50 -2.12
C ALA A 208 11.63 12.82 -2.81
N GLY A 209 10.35 13.19 -2.73
CA GLY A 209 9.77 14.36 -3.39
C GLY A 209 9.32 14.02 -4.82
N ARG A 210 8.00 14.09 -5.08
CA ARG A 210 7.43 13.85 -6.41
C ARG A 210 7.37 15.14 -7.20
N THR A 211 7.91 15.15 -8.42
CA THR A 211 7.84 16.31 -9.29
C THR A 211 6.45 16.44 -9.91
N VAL A 212 5.97 17.67 -10.00
CA VAL A 212 4.70 18.02 -10.64
C VAL A 212 5.02 18.78 -11.92
N GLY A 213 4.35 18.44 -13.02
CA GLY A 213 4.43 19.15 -14.29
C GLY A 213 3.05 19.37 -14.90
N LEU A 214 2.96 20.28 -15.87
CA LEU A 214 1.69 20.63 -16.49
C LEU A 214 1.20 19.56 -17.48
N THR A 215 -0.12 19.47 -17.61
CA THR A 215 -0.76 18.75 -18.72
C THR A 215 -1.05 19.70 -19.87
N ALA A 216 -1.44 19.17 -21.04
CA ALA A 216 -1.86 20.01 -22.17
C ALA A 216 -2.98 21.01 -21.81
N VAL A 217 -3.88 20.61 -20.90
CA VAL A 217 -4.94 21.46 -20.36
C VAL A 217 -4.34 22.60 -19.51
N GLY A 218 -3.40 22.29 -18.62
CA GLY A 218 -2.72 23.31 -17.80
C GLY A 218 -1.93 24.32 -18.63
N THR A 219 -1.24 23.85 -19.68
CA THR A 219 -0.53 24.72 -20.62
C THR A 219 -1.50 25.59 -21.43
N ALA A 220 -2.64 25.04 -21.86
CA ALA A 220 -3.67 25.81 -22.57
C ALA A 220 -4.32 26.89 -21.68
N ILE A 221 -4.51 26.61 -20.38
CA ILE A 221 -5.03 27.57 -19.39
C ILE A 221 -4.05 28.72 -19.13
N LEU A 222 -2.74 28.47 -19.24
CA LEU A 222 -1.72 29.52 -19.14
C LEU A 222 -1.62 30.36 -20.42
N GLY A 223 -1.85 29.74 -21.59
CA GLY A 223 -1.78 30.41 -22.89
C GLY A 223 -3.03 31.22 -23.28
N GLY A 224 -4.18 30.98 -22.65
CA GLY A 224 -5.43 31.75 -22.82
C GLY A 224 -5.70 32.71 -21.66
#